data_AF-A0AAE9EZA4-F1
#
_entry.id   AF-A0AAE9EZA4-F1
#
_cell.length_a   1.000
_cell.length_b   1.000
_cell.length_c   1.000
_cell.angle_alpha   90.00
_cell.angle_beta   90.00
_cell.angle_gamma   90.00
#
_symmetry.space_group_name_H-M   'P 1'
#
loop_
_entity.id
_entity.type
_entity.pdbx_description
1 polymer ?
#
loop_
_entity_poly.entity_id
_entity_poly.type
_entity_poly.pdbx_seq_one_letter_code
_entity_poly.pdbx_strand_id
1 'polypeptide(L)'
;MMRACSILVFLFSATIVSNVAADPVVLILKDYTNGTNYQINNVEEGGSLYVASNDAVASLNNIQLVTGGKPYLLSDLAAVQPDGIPQKITISGGLTITTTNTDSATNALTGYLYVTTAQQAQDPSFGVYVITGTHNIVLSGAQATTVILNTELVTPPDDVDRSEKTTYVSDLKMDIAKTVIFQWGIPGKQATNNQFFRNPFNYNNYDSNGNHLNTTQLFFDHVEPLQIGLDYWYISSSGSVSMTMKNTYVPNHNYTTTAVSTTGLVVSGTFLFNQHTVNFQQDPVNTQTFGSLISAYPSPRATVSFVFNGSDENSVQNYDIQNNATQLVKVVKFSAQTLTVSSSDVSAGTFYCQYFSNSNARNPMTTTVATSGATVPQGSTVTAGTGPTLAAGSTLTTAFPPGSTVSTVNAGTVTTVTAGSPTTSSATVATTTSVVRSPFSFFSFFVVLTLLIL
;
A
#
# COMPACT_ATOMS: atom_id res chain seq x y z
N MET A 1 -9.86 -75.04 12.80
CA MET A 1 -8.69 -74.60 13.60
C MET A 1 -7.82 -73.74 12.71
N MET A 2 -7.89 -72.40 12.87
CA MET A 2 -6.80 -71.52 13.33
C MET A 2 -5.61 -71.48 12.34
N ARG A 3 -5.20 -70.35 11.74
CA ARG A 3 -5.08 -68.98 12.28
C ARG A 3 -5.24 -67.91 11.19
N ALA A 4 -5.86 -66.81 11.60
CA ALA A 4 -5.80 -65.51 10.95
C ALA A 4 -4.38 -64.93 11.02
N CYS A 5 -3.96 -64.22 9.97
CA CYS A 5 -2.88 -63.26 10.04
C CYS A 5 -3.35 -61.97 9.34
N SER A 6 -3.73 -61.00 10.16
CA SER A 6 -4.16 -59.67 9.75
C SER A 6 -2.94 -58.84 9.35
N ILE A 7 -2.88 -58.35 8.12
CA ILE A 7 -2.04 -57.22 7.75
C ILE A 7 -2.98 -56.08 7.37
N LEU A 8 -3.18 -55.19 8.33
CA LEU A 8 -3.89 -53.93 8.20
C LEU A 8 -2.95 -52.95 7.50
N VAL A 9 -3.08 -52.80 6.18
CA VAL A 9 -2.37 -51.74 5.43
C VAL A 9 -3.16 -50.45 5.62
N PHE A 10 -2.74 -49.64 6.59
CA PHE A 10 -3.14 -48.23 6.68
C PHE A 10 -2.48 -47.46 5.53
N LEU A 11 -3.20 -47.32 4.41
CA LEU A 11 -2.90 -46.29 3.42
C LEU A 11 -3.35 -44.95 4.01
N PHE A 12 -2.43 -44.29 4.72
CA PHE A 12 -2.52 -42.85 4.94
C PHE A 12 -2.32 -42.17 3.58
N SER A 13 -3.44 -41.93 2.87
CA SER A 13 -3.48 -40.92 1.82
C SER A 13 -3.28 -39.57 2.49
N ALA A 14 -2.03 -39.20 2.71
CA ALA A 14 -1.65 -37.81 2.94
C ALA A 14 -1.98 -37.07 1.64
N THR A 15 -3.20 -36.55 1.54
CA THR A 15 -3.49 -35.43 0.66
C THR A 15 -2.57 -34.31 1.10
N ILE A 16 -1.44 -34.19 0.41
CA ILE A 16 -0.68 -32.96 0.36
C ILE A 16 -1.66 -31.97 -0.25
N VAL A 17 -2.39 -31.26 0.61
CA VAL A 17 -3.00 -30.00 0.24
C VAL A 17 -1.81 -29.12 -0.05
N SER A 18 -1.36 -29.15 -1.30
CA SER A 18 -0.54 -28.08 -1.82
C SER A 18 -1.41 -26.84 -1.66
N ASN A 19 -1.18 -26.10 -0.56
CA ASN A 19 -1.62 -24.73 -0.42
C ASN A 19 -0.91 -23.96 -1.53
N VAL A 20 -1.44 -24.06 -2.76
CA VAL A 20 -1.22 -23.06 -3.78
C VAL A 20 -1.90 -21.85 -3.18
N ALA A 21 -1.15 -21.03 -2.46
CA ALA A 21 -1.64 -19.74 -2.01
C ALA A 21 -1.98 -19.01 -3.30
N ALA A 22 -3.28 -18.82 -3.56
CA ALA A 22 -3.72 -18.00 -4.67
C ALA A 22 -3.21 -16.58 -4.41
N ASP A 23 -2.99 -15.81 -5.47
CA ASP A 23 -2.78 -14.38 -5.32
C ASP A 23 -4.15 -13.69 -5.09
N PRO A 24 -4.17 -12.53 -4.42
CA PRO A 24 -5.35 -11.67 -4.39
C PRO A 24 -5.94 -11.45 -5.79
N VAL A 25 -7.27 -11.38 -5.87
CA VAL A 25 -7.99 -11.23 -7.14
C VAL A 25 -8.52 -9.81 -7.25
N VAL A 26 -8.29 -9.17 -8.40
CA VAL A 26 -8.84 -7.85 -8.75
C VAL A 26 -9.85 -8.02 -9.88
N LEU A 27 -11.04 -7.45 -9.70
CA LEU A 27 -12.19 -7.64 -10.59
C LEU A 27 -12.72 -6.27 -11.02
N ILE A 28 -12.55 -5.91 -12.30
CA ILE A 28 -12.98 -4.59 -12.80
C ILE A 28 -14.49 -4.61 -13.07
N LEU A 29 -15.25 -3.66 -12.51
CA LEU A 29 -16.71 -3.71 -12.56
C LEU A 29 -17.28 -3.63 -13.98
N LYS A 30 -16.61 -2.92 -14.88
CA LYS A 30 -17.04 -2.75 -16.27
C LYS A 30 -17.01 -4.03 -17.10
N ASP A 31 -16.34 -5.08 -16.63
CA ASP A 31 -16.20 -6.35 -17.35
C ASP A 31 -17.42 -7.28 -17.17
N TYR A 32 -18.38 -6.91 -16.30
CA TYR A 32 -19.55 -7.72 -15.96
C TYR A 32 -20.82 -7.17 -16.62
N THR A 33 -21.17 -7.67 -17.80
CA THR A 33 -22.30 -7.17 -18.61
C THR A 33 -23.67 -7.65 -18.13
N ASN A 34 -24.73 -6.98 -18.59
CA ASN A 34 -26.10 -7.25 -18.15
C ASN A 34 -26.54 -8.70 -18.40
N GLY A 35 -27.34 -9.23 -17.48
CA GLY A 35 -28.06 -10.51 -17.66
C GLY A 35 -27.18 -11.76 -17.60
N THR A 36 -25.87 -11.60 -17.38
CA THR A 36 -24.92 -12.71 -17.26
C THR A 36 -24.59 -12.95 -15.79
N ASN A 37 -24.57 -14.22 -15.38
CA ASN A 37 -24.09 -14.64 -14.07
C ASN A 37 -22.64 -15.11 -14.18
N TYR A 38 -21.73 -14.31 -13.63
CA TYR A 38 -20.30 -14.59 -13.67
C TYR A 38 -19.87 -15.34 -12.42
N GLN A 39 -19.36 -16.55 -12.62
CA GLN A 39 -18.67 -17.30 -11.58
C GLN A 39 -17.23 -16.83 -11.53
N ILE A 40 -16.78 -16.37 -10.35
CA ILE A 40 -15.43 -15.85 -10.19
C ILE A 40 -14.50 -16.99 -9.78
N ASN A 41 -13.49 -17.25 -10.60
CA ASN A 41 -12.47 -18.25 -10.34
C ASN A 41 -11.39 -17.71 -9.39
N ASN A 42 -10.64 -18.62 -8.76
CA ASN A 42 -9.44 -18.33 -7.95
C ASN A 42 -9.68 -17.48 -6.69
N VAL A 43 -10.92 -17.40 -6.21
CA VAL A 43 -11.22 -16.84 -4.88
C VAL A 43 -11.10 -17.94 -3.81
N GLU A 44 -10.44 -17.63 -2.70
CA GLU A 44 -10.26 -18.59 -1.60
C GLU A 44 -11.39 -18.49 -0.58
N GLU A 45 -11.84 -19.65 -0.07
CA GLU A 45 -12.74 -19.68 1.08
C GLU A 45 -12.05 -19.09 2.32
N GLY A 46 -12.72 -18.17 3.00
CA GLY A 46 -12.16 -17.38 4.10
C GLY A 46 -11.45 -16.10 3.67
N GLY A 47 -11.27 -15.85 2.36
CA GLY A 47 -10.82 -14.56 1.84
C GLY A 47 -11.80 -13.43 2.16
N SER A 48 -11.35 -12.18 2.10
CA SER A 48 -12.19 -10.98 2.31
C SER A 48 -12.34 -10.22 1.00
N LEU A 49 -13.57 -9.86 0.63
CA LEU A 49 -13.88 -9.03 -0.52
C LEU A 49 -14.16 -7.59 -0.08
N TYR A 50 -13.56 -6.66 -0.80
CA TYR A 50 -13.64 -5.22 -0.63
C TYR A 50 -14.03 -4.54 -1.95
N VAL A 51 -14.57 -3.33 -1.87
CA VAL A 51 -15.02 -2.53 -3.00
C VAL A 51 -14.28 -1.21 -3.02
N ALA A 52 -13.71 -0.84 -4.16
CA ALA A 52 -13.11 0.46 -4.39
C ALA A 52 -13.84 1.13 -5.57
N SER A 53 -14.68 2.11 -5.27
CA SER A 53 -15.49 2.80 -6.29
C SER A 53 -15.94 4.18 -5.81
N ASN A 54 -15.94 5.14 -6.73
CA ASN A 54 -16.64 6.42 -6.60
C ASN A 54 -17.87 6.50 -7.54
N ASP A 55 -18.30 5.36 -8.09
CA ASP A 55 -19.47 5.28 -8.98
C ASP A 55 -20.76 5.60 -8.22
N ALA A 56 -21.77 6.05 -8.95
CA ALA A 56 -23.06 6.41 -8.37
C ALA A 56 -23.71 5.23 -7.64
N VAL A 57 -24.23 5.48 -6.43
CA VAL A 57 -24.94 4.47 -5.61
C VAL A 57 -26.05 3.75 -6.38
N ALA A 58 -26.75 4.46 -7.28
CA ALA A 58 -27.79 3.86 -8.13
C ALA A 58 -27.24 2.76 -9.05
N SER A 59 -26.05 2.97 -9.64
CA SER A 59 -25.39 1.95 -10.48
C SER A 59 -24.87 0.79 -9.64
N LEU A 60 -24.34 1.06 -8.45
CA LEU A 60 -23.85 0.02 -7.53
C LEU A 60 -24.98 -0.83 -6.94
N ASN A 61 -26.18 -0.25 -6.69
CA ASN A 61 -27.38 -0.97 -6.26
C ASN A 61 -27.85 -2.03 -7.27
N ASN A 62 -27.50 -1.88 -8.54
CA ASN A 62 -27.86 -2.82 -9.60
C ASN A 62 -26.88 -3.99 -9.72
N ILE A 63 -25.80 -4.00 -8.92
CA ILE A 63 -24.78 -5.06 -8.92
C ILE A 63 -24.95 -5.89 -7.65
N GLN A 64 -25.13 -7.20 -7.84
CA GLN A 64 -25.29 -8.17 -6.77
C GLN A 64 -24.11 -9.13 -6.73
N LEU A 65 -23.61 -9.35 -5.52
CA LEU A 65 -22.62 -10.37 -5.20
C LEU A 65 -23.31 -11.52 -4.48
N VAL A 66 -22.97 -12.78 -4.79
CA VAL A 66 -23.44 -13.93 -4.02
C VAL A 66 -22.26 -14.76 -3.55
N THR A 67 -22.19 -15.00 -2.24
CA THR A 67 -21.22 -15.89 -1.61
C THR A 67 -21.88 -16.63 -0.46
N GLY A 68 -21.61 -17.92 -0.30
CA GLY A 68 -22.23 -18.78 0.71
C GLY A 68 -23.76 -18.90 0.54
N GLY A 69 -24.25 -18.72 -0.68
CA GLY A 69 -25.68 -18.63 -0.99
C GLY A 69 -26.36 -17.34 -0.50
N LYS A 70 -25.61 -16.37 0.05
CA LYS A 70 -26.13 -15.10 0.55
C LYS A 70 -25.90 -13.98 -0.48
N PRO A 71 -26.95 -13.24 -0.87
CA PRO A 71 -26.80 -12.07 -1.73
C PRO A 71 -26.36 -10.84 -0.93
N TYR A 72 -25.52 -10.01 -1.55
CA TYR A 72 -25.08 -8.70 -1.07
C TYR A 72 -25.21 -7.69 -2.20
N LEU A 73 -25.67 -6.47 -1.89
CA LEU A 73 -25.62 -5.37 -2.86
C LEU A 73 -24.26 -4.70 -2.80
N LEU A 74 -23.74 -4.30 -3.95
CA LEU A 74 -22.40 -3.72 -3.99
C LEU A 74 -22.31 -2.36 -3.29
N SER A 75 -23.41 -1.60 -3.32
CA SER A 75 -23.55 -0.30 -2.64
C SER A 75 -23.39 -0.39 -1.12
N ASP A 76 -23.83 -1.50 -0.49
CA ASP A 76 -23.70 -1.70 0.95
C ASP A 76 -22.22 -1.79 1.37
N LEU A 77 -21.36 -2.28 0.46
CA LEU A 77 -19.92 -2.47 0.69
C LEU A 77 -19.07 -1.28 0.26
N ALA A 78 -19.59 -0.40 -0.60
CA ALA A 78 -18.87 0.77 -1.11
C ALA A 78 -18.71 1.88 -0.06
N ALA A 79 -19.41 1.81 1.07
CA ALA A 79 -19.26 2.76 2.17
C ALA A 79 -17.90 2.58 2.86
N VAL A 80 -17.16 3.69 2.99
CA VAL A 80 -15.83 3.74 3.64
C VAL A 80 -15.92 4.56 4.92
N GLN A 81 -15.29 4.07 6.00
CA GLN A 81 -15.22 4.80 7.26
C GLN A 81 -14.34 6.06 7.12
N PRO A 82 -14.48 7.06 8.01
CA PRO A 82 -13.68 8.29 7.93
C PRO A 82 -12.15 8.06 7.97
N ASP A 83 -11.69 7.00 8.61
CA ASP A 83 -10.27 6.59 8.67
C ASP A 83 -9.79 5.87 7.41
N GLY A 84 -10.68 5.65 6.42
CA GLY A 84 -10.39 4.97 5.17
C GLY A 84 -10.57 3.45 5.23
N ILE A 85 -11.00 2.89 6.37
CA ILE A 85 -11.24 1.45 6.50
C ILE A 85 -12.55 1.09 5.78
N PRO A 86 -12.52 0.19 4.78
CA PRO A 86 -13.71 -0.22 4.04
C PRO A 86 -14.54 -1.27 4.78
N GLN A 87 -15.79 -1.42 4.35
CA GLN A 87 -16.56 -2.63 4.67
C GLN A 87 -16.03 -3.85 3.90
N LYS A 88 -16.33 -5.05 4.42
CA LYS A 88 -15.92 -6.31 3.79
C LYS A 88 -16.94 -7.42 3.97
N ILE A 89 -16.92 -8.37 3.04
CA ILE A 89 -17.59 -9.67 3.19
C ILE A 89 -16.56 -10.79 3.17
N THR A 90 -16.82 -11.86 3.91
CA THR A 90 -16.00 -13.07 3.87
C THR A 90 -16.50 -14.00 2.78
N ILE A 91 -15.60 -14.45 1.92
CA ILE A 91 -15.88 -15.43 0.88
C ILE A 91 -16.14 -16.79 1.51
N SER A 92 -17.25 -17.42 1.13
CA SER A 92 -17.58 -18.80 1.50
C SER A 92 -18.28 -19.47 0.33
N GLY A 93 -17.98 -20.73 0.01
CA GLY A 93 -18.66 -21.46 -1.07
C GLY A 93 -18.66 -20.76 -2.45
N GLY A 94 -17.60 -20.03 -2.78
CA GLY A 94 -17.43 -19.31 -4.06
C GLY A 94 -17.96 -17.87 -4.09
N LEU A 95 -17.81 -17.22 -5.25
CA LEU A 95 -18.26 -15.85 -5.49
C LEU A 95 -18.90 -15.75 -6.88
N THR A 96 -20.08 -15.13 -6.94
CA THR A 96 -20.75 -14.83 -8.20
C THR A 96 -21.08 -13.35 -8.29
N ILE A 97 -21.02 -12.79 -9.50
CA ILE A 97 -21.36 -11.39 -9.78
C ILE A 97 -22.44 -11.35 -10.86
N THR A 98 -23.48 -10.57 -10.62
CA THR A 98 -24.54 -10.27 -11.59
C THR A 98 -24.82 -8.77 -11.57
N THR A 99 -25.26 -8.23 -12.71
CA THR A 99 -25.71 -6.84 -12.80
C THR A 99 -26.99 -6.72 -13.61
N THR A 100 -27.84 -5.77 -13.22
CA THR A 100 -29.01 -5.33 -13.98
C THR A 100 -28.78 -3.97 -14.66
N ASN A 101 -27.60 -3.37 -14.52
CA ASN A 101 -27.21 -2.18 -15.27
C ASN A 101 -27.30 -2.45 -16.77
N THR A 102 -27.66 -1.45 -17.57
CA THR A 102 -27.49 -1.53 -19.02
C THR A 102 -26.00 -1.65 -19.36
N ASP A 103 -25.64 -2.26 -20.49
CA ASP A 103 -24.23 -2.41 -20.87
C ASP A 103 -23.53 -1.05 -20.99
N SER A 104 -24.25 -0.02 -21.45
CA SER A 104 -23.74 1.36 -21.46
C SER A 104 -23.40 1.88 -20.06
N ALA A 105 -24.29 1.65 -19.08
CA ALA A 105 -24.04 2.03 -17.69
C ALA A 105 -22.90 1.21 -17.05
N THR A 106 -22.83 -0.09 -17.34
CA THR A 106 -21.73 -0.96 -16.90
C THR A 106 -20.39 -0.51 -17.47
N ASN A 107 -20.32 -0.17 -18.76
CA ASN A 107 -19.10 0.28 -19.42
C ASN A 107 -18.57 1.62 -18.86
N ALA A 108 -19.44 2.42 -18.25
CA ALA A 108 -19.09 3.67 -17.60
C ALA A 108 -18.61 3.51 -16.14
N LEU A 109 -18.68 2.30 -15.57
CA LEU A 109 -18.20 2.03 -14.21
C LEU A 109 -16.68 2.11 -14.14
N THR A 110 -16.20 2.71 -13.07
CA THR A 110 -14.78 2.95 -12.82
C THR A 110 -14.24 2.12 -11.67
N GLY A 111 -15.12 1.62 -10.80
CA GLY A 111 -14.75 0.83 -9.64
C GLY A 111 -14.28 -0.59 -9.95
N TYR A 112 -13.76 -1.23 -8.92
CA TYR A 112 -13.31 -2.62 -8.95
C TYR A 112 -13.48 -3.28 -7.58
N LEU A 113 -13.43 -4.61 -7.56
CA LEU A 113 -13.40 -5.42 -6.35
C LEU A 113 -11.98 -5.91 -6.10
N TYR A 114 -11.62 -5.99 -4.82
CA TYR A 114 -10.38 -6.60 -4.38
C TYR A 114 -10.70 -7.74 -3.41
N VAL A 115 -10.28 -8.96 -3.75
CA VAL A 115 -10.50 -10.15 -2.95
C VAL A 115 -9.14 -10.63 -2.42
N THR A 116 -8.97 -10.61 -1.09
CA THR A 116 -7.75 -11.12 -0.47
C THR A 116 -7.70 -12.64 -0.52
N THR A 117 -6.50 -13.17 -0.30
CA THR A 117 -6.34 -14.58 0.09
C THR A 117 -6.93 -14.81 1.48
N ALA A 118 -7.19 -16.08 1.82
CA ALA A 118 -7.59 -16.45 3.18
C ALA A 118 -6.47 -16.16 4.19
N GLN A 119 -5.21 -16.33 3.78
CA GLN A 119 -4.05 -16.03 4.62
C GLN A 119 -4.00 -14.54 4.99
N GLN A 120 -4.17 -13.65 4.01
CA GLN A 120 -4.22 -12.20 4.25
C GLN A 120 -5.42 -11.79 5.10
N ALA A 121 -6.59 -12.40 4.85
CA ALA A 121 -7.80 -12.10 5.62
C ALA A 121 -7.67 -12.45 7.12
N GLN A 122 -6.84 -13.46 7.43
CA GLN A 122 -6.58 -13.94 8.80
C GLN A 122 -5.34 -13.29 9.44
N ASP A 123 -4.52 -12.57 8.66
CA ASP A 123 -3.32 -11.92 9.16
C ASP A 123 -3.68 -10.59 9.84
N PRO A 124 -3.50 -10.46 11.16
CA PRO A 124 -3.82 -9.23 11.88
C PRO A 124 -2.89 -8.05 11.51
N SER A 125 -1.78 -8.32 10.82
CA SER A 125 -0.87 -7.31 10.30
C SER A 125 -1.17 -6.89 8.86
N PHE A 126 -2.18 -7.49 8.22
CA PHE A 126 -2.63 -7.13 6.89
C PHE A 126 -3.80 -6.15 6.94
N GLY A 127 -3.65 -5.00 6.28
CA GLY A 127 -4.66 -3.94 6.20
C GLY A 127 -5.16 -3.70 4.78
N VAL A 128 -6.38 -3.17 4.67
CA VAL A 128 -6.95 -2.66 3.41
C VAL A 128 -7.52 -1.28 3.67
N TYR A 129 -7.15 -0.29 2.85
CA TYR A 129 -7.75 1.04 2.85
C TYR A 129 -8.31 1.35 1.47
N VAL A 130 -9.43 2.06 1.42
CA VAL A 130 -10.00 2.60 0.18
C VAL A 130 -9.96 4.12 0.27
N ILE A 131 -9.37 4.77 -0.74
CA ILE A 131 -9.17 6.23 -0.73
C ILE A 131 -10.24 6.88 -1.61
N THR A 132 -11.39 7.19 -1.02
CA THR A 132 -12.50 7.91 -1.69
C THR A 132 -12.47 9.42 -1.44
N GLY A 133 -11.77 9.86 -0.40
CA GLY A 133 -11.68 11.26 0.00
C GLY A 133 -10.36 11.57 0.69
N THR A 134 -10.40 12.34 1.78
CA THR A 134 -9.22 12.61 2.62
C THR A 134 -9.24 11.72 3.86
N HIS A 135 -8.15 11.00 4.09
CA HIS A 135 -8.00 10.09 5.22
C HIS A 135 -6.64 10.30 5.89
N ASN A 136 -6.63 10.24 7.23
CA ASN A 136 -5.40 10.20 8.01
C ASN A 136 -5.14 8.75 8.41
N ILE A 137 -4.11 8.14 7.82
CA ILE A 137 -3.80 6.73 8.01
C ILE A 137 -2.67 6.59 9.01
N VAL A 138 -2.84 5.68 9.96
CA VAL A 138 -1.80 5.29 10.92
C VAL A 138 -1.65 3.78 10.86
N LEU A 139 -0.55 3.34 10.25
CA LEU A 139 -0.17 1.94 10.25
C LEU A 139 0.46 1.65 11.62
N SER A 140 -0.24 0.88 12.45
CA SER A 140 0.21 0.51 13.79
C SER A 140 0.53 -0.99 13.82
N GLY A 141 1.80 -1.32 14.05
CA GLY A 141 2.27 -2.71 14.05
C GLY A 141 3.79 -2.78 14.00
N ALA A 142 4.37 -3.85 14.55
CA ALA A 142 5.81 -4.08 14.47
C ALA A 142 6.25 -4.45 13.05
N GLN A 143 5.36 -5.05 12.26
CA GLN A 143 5.44 -5.25 10.82
C GLN A 143 4.01 -5.21 10.30
N ALA A 144 3.73 -4.42 9.27
CA ALA A 144 2.39 -4.34 8.68
C ALA A 144 2.50 -4.25 7.15
N THR A 145 1.65 -5.00 6.46
CA THR A 145 1.46 -4.92 5.02
C THR A 145 0.05 -4.39 4.78
N THR A 146 -0.09 -3.37 3.95
CA THR A 146 -1.38 -2.75 3.72
C THR A 146 -1.55 -2.49 2.23
N VAL A 147 -2.69 -2.90 1.68
CA VAL A 147 -3.07 -2.50 0.33
C VAL A 147 -3.89 -1.23 0.39
N ILE A 148 -3.56 -0.30 -0.49
CA ILE A 148 -4.27 0.95 -0.72
C ILE A 148 -5.01 0.81 -2.04
N LEU A 149 -6.33 0.95 -1.99
CA LEU A 149 -7.22 0.85 -3.14
C LEU A 149 -7.63 2.27 -3.54
N ASN A 150 -7.09 2.75 -4.66
CA ASN A 150 -7.41 4.08 -5.18
C ASN A 150 -8.73 4.01 -5.96
N THR A 151 -9.61 4.97 -5.74
CA THR A 151 -10.83 5.13 -6.55
C THR A 151 -10.64 6.21 -7.62
N GLU A 152 -11.55 6.23 -8.60
CA GLU A 152 -11.59 7.27 -9.62
C GLU A 152 -11.64 8.67 -9.00
N LEU A 153 -10.95 9.64 -9.57
CA LEU A 153 -11.04 11.03 -9.11
C LEU A 153 -12.47 11.56 -9.18
N VAL A 154 -13.01 12.02 -8.04
CA VAL A 154 -14.37 12.62 -7.96
C VAL A 154 -14.51 13.84 -8.86
N THR A 155 -13.45 14.63 -9.00
CA THR A 155 -13.41 15.79 -9.88
C THR A 155 -12.08 15.74 -10.63
N PRO A 156 -12.04 15.13 -11.82
CA PRO A 156 -10.80 15.00 -12.56
C PRO A 156 -10.41 16.40 -13.13
N PRO A 157 -9.21 16.92 -12.80
CA PRO A 157 -8.74 18.21 -13.31
C PRO A 157 -8.41 18.12 -14.80
N ASP A 158 -8.34 19.24 -15.53
CA ASP A 158 -8.00 19.24 -16.97
C ASP A 158 -6.49 19.09 -17.17
N ASP A 159 -5.99 17.88 -16.94
CA ASP A 159 -4.59 17.50 -17.19
C ASP A 159 -4.56 16.20 -18.00
N VAL A 160 -3.79 16.18 -19.09
CA VAL A 160 -3.76 15.06 -20.03
C VAL A 160 -2.97 13.86 -19.52
N ASP A 161 -2.01 14.06 -18.60
CA ASP A 161 -1.19 12.97 -18.07
C ASP A 161 -1.65 12.45 -16.71
N ARG A 162 -2.81 12.93 -16.24
CA ARG A 162 -3.38 12.49 -14.97
C ARG A 162 -3.78 11.01 -15.04
N SER A 163 -3.49 10.29 -13.96
CA SER A 163 -4.12 9.00 -13.74
C SER A 163 -5.57 9.19 -13.30
N GLU A 164 -6.47 8.41 -13.90
CA GLU A 164 -7.89 8.28 -13.51
C GLU A 164 -8.05 7.93 -12.03
N LYS A 165 -7.17 7.06 -11.53
CA LYS A 165 -7.10 6.63 -10.13
C LYS A 165 -5.76 7.04 -9.56
N THR A 166 -5.80 7.88 -8.53
CA THR A 166 -4.59 8.37 -7.88
C THR A 166 -4.84 8.65 -6.41
N THR A 167 -3.79 8.48 -5.62
CA THR A 167 -3.72 8.96 -4.25
C THR A 167 -2.59 9.97 -4.11
N TYR A 168 -2.93 11.13 -3.59
CA TYR A 168 -1.98 12.14 -3.15
C TYR A 168 -1.63 11.89 -1.68
N VAL A 169 -0.40 11.46 -1.44
CA VAL A 169 0.13 11.16 -0.10
C VAL A 169 0.93 12.37 0.40
N SER A 170 0.61 12.87 1.59
CA SER A 170 1.37 13.93 2.25
C SER A 170 1.64 13.58 3.71
N ASP A 171 2.49 14.37 4.37
CA ASP A 171 2.78 14.24 5.80
C ASP A 171 3.24 12.84 6.21
N LEU A 172 3.98 12.16 5.33
CA LEU A 172 4.55 10.85 5.62
C LEU A 172 5.57 10.99 6.75
N LYS A 173 5.25 10.42 7.91
CA LYS A 173 6.11 10.40 9.09
C LYS A 173 6.42 8.97 9.47
N MET A 174 7.70 8.73 9.72
CA MET A 174 8.24 7.44 10.13
C MET A 174 9.52 7.65 10.94
N ASP A 175 9.88 6.66 11.73
CA ASP A 175 11.13 6.66 12.51
C ASP A 175 12.30 6.15 11.65
N ILE A 176 13.49 6.75 11.80
CA ILE A 176 14.72 6.40 11.06
C ILE A 176 15.13 4.93 11.22
N ALA A 177 14.81 4.30 12.35
CA ALA A 177 15.09 2.89 12.61
C ALA A 177 14.11 1.94 11.88
N LYS A 178 13.10 2.48 11.20
CA LYS A 178 12.04 1.73 10.53
C LYS A 178 12.17 1.87 9.02
N THR A 179 11.63 0.89 8.31
CA THR A 179 11.60 0.87 6.85
C THR A 179 10.16 0.96 6.38
N VAL A 180 9.93 1.85 5.43
CA VAL A 180 8.73 1.92 4.60
C VAL A 180 9.12 1.55 3.18
N ILE A 181 8.28 0.73 2.56
CA ILE A 181 8.41 0.32 1.17
C ILE A 181 7.04 0.45 0.51
N PHE A 182 6.97 1.17 -0.60
CA PHE A 182 5.78 1.19 -1.45
C PHE A 182 5.99 0.32 -2.68
N GLN A 183 4.96 -0.45 -3.02
CA GLN A 183 5.06 -1.54 -3.98
C GLN A 183 3.91 -1.50 -4.99
N TRP A 184 4.22 -1.71 -6.26
CA TRP A 184 3.21 -1.88 -7.32
C TRP A 184 2.85 -3.35 -7.47
N GLY A 185 1.64 -3.63 -7.94
CA GLY A 185 1.15 -5.01 -8.04
C GLY A 185 1.13 -5.72 -6.68
N ILE A 186 1.04 -7.04 -6.70
CA ILE A 186 0.92 -7.85 -5.49
C ILE A 186 2.33 -8.21 -4.97
N PRO A 187 2.70 -7.87 -3.73
CA PRO A 187 3.95 -8.29 -3.12
C PRO A 187 4.08 -9.81 -3.07
N GLY A 188 5.17 -10.35 -3.63
CA GLY A 188 5.53 -11.76 -3.43
C GLY A 188 5.91 -12.06 -1.97
N LYS A 189 5.90 -13.34 -1.59
CA LYS A 189 6.29 -13.81 -0.25
C LYS A 189 7.79 -13.60 0.11
N GLN A 190 8.62 -13.16 -0.84
CA GLN A 190 10.06 -12.95 -0.70
C GLN A 190 10.44 -11.53 -1.18
N ALA A 191 11.69 -11.10 -0.95
CA ALA A 191 12.21 -9.79 -1.37
C ALA A 191 11.70 -9.42 -2.76
N THR A 192 10.86 -8.37 -2.81
CA THR A 192 10.10 -8.07 -4.01
C THR A 192 10.85 -7.07 -4.87
N ASN A 193 10.93 -7.34 -6.17
CA ASN A 193 11.44 -6.43 -7.19
C ASN A 193 10.39 -5.37 -7.61
N ASN A 194 9.26 -5.31 -6.90
CA ASN A 194 8.12 -4.45 -7.23
C ASN A 194 8.06 -3.14 -6.42
N GLN A 195 9.20 -2.64 -5.93
CA GLN A 195 9.25 -1.46 -5.06
C GLN A 195 9.53 -0.19 -5.85
N PHE A 196 8.71 0.84 -5.65
CA PHE A 196 8.88 2.16 -6.30
C PHE A 196 9.27 3.28 -5.35
N PHE A 197 9.09 3.09 -4.05
CA PHE A 197 9.53 4.01 -3.02
C PHE A 197 10.05 3.22 -1.83
N ARG A 198 11.15 3.69 -1.24
CA ARG A 198 11.67 3.14 0.00
C ARG A 198 12.39 4.20 0.82
N ASN A 199 12.16 4.19 2.12
CA ASN A 199 12.86 5.03 3.08
C ASN A 199 13.05 4.23 4.39
N PRO A 200 14.27 4.13 4.95
CA PRO A 200 15.55 4.40 4.30
C PRO A 200 15.90 3.35 3.24
N PHE A 201 16.87 3.65 2.37
CA PHE A 201 17.47 2.67 1.47
C PHE A 201 18.99 2.60 1.60
N ASN A 202 19.55 1.44 1.27
CA ASN A 202 20.99 1.20 1.31
C ASN A 202 21.61 1.51 -0.06
N TYR A 203 22.66 2.32 -0.06
CA TYR A 203 23.48 2.65 -1.22
C TYR A 203 24.87 2.05 -1.07
N ASN A 204 25.27 1.20 -2.00
CA ASN A 204 26.60 0.61 -2.03
C ASN A 204 27.56 1.54 -2.77
N ASN A 205 28.59 2.01 -2.08
CA ASN A 205 29.69 2.74 -2.67
C ASN A 205 30.72 1.77 -3.22
N TYR A 206 31.27 2.08 -4.39
CA TYR A 206 32.33 1.32 -5.04
C TYR A 206 33.52 2.21 -5.35
N ASP A 207 34.73 1.65 -5.32
CA ASP A 207 35.94 2.34 -5.76
C ASP A 207 36.00 2.43 -7.30
N SER A 208 37.04 3.11 -7.81
CA SER A 208 37.27 3.25 -9.25
C SER A 208 37.53 1.91 -9.97
N ASN A 209 37.83 0.84 -9.23
CA ASN A 209 38.07 -0.51 -9.75
C ASN A 209 36.81 -1.38 -9.65
N GLY A 210 35.68 -0.84 -9.19
CA GLY A 210 34.42 -1.56 -8.99
C GLY A 210 34.36 -2.41 -7.72
N ASN A 211 35.33 -2.30 -6.81
CA ASN A 211 35.28 -3.01 -5.53
C ASN A 211 34.34 -2.30 -4.57
N HIS A 212 33.54 -3.07 -3.83
CA HIS A 212 32.66 -2.53 -2.78
C HIS A 212 33.49 -1.88 -1.67
N LEU A 213 33.19 -0.62 -1.37
CA LEU A 213 33.86 0.15 -0.32
C LEU A 213 33.08 0.09 0.98
N ASN A 214 31.81 0.51 0.94
CA ASN A 214 30.92 0.53 2.08
C ASN A 214 29.47 0.62 1.61
N THR A 215 28.55 0.50 2.55
CA THR A 215 27.12 0.73 2.33
C THR A 215 26.68 1.90 3.19
N THR A 216 26.13 2.94 2.57
CA THR A 216 25.54 4.09 3.24
C THR A 216 24.04 3.90 3.29
N GLN A 217 23.45 4.00 4.48
CA GLN A 217 22.00 4.10 4.62
C GLN A 217 21.57 5.55 4.40
N LEU A 218 20.67 5.77 3.44
CA LEU A 218 20.09 7.07 3.15
C LEU A 218 18.67 7.09 3.70
N PHE A 219 18.44 7.98 4.66
CA PHE A 219 17.16 8.26 5.27
C PHE A 219 16.78 9.72 5.02
N PHE A 220 15.49 9.95 4.78
CA PHE A 220 14.94 11.28 4.56
C PHE A 220 13.81 11.54 5.55
N ASP A 221 14.03 12.44 6.50
CA ASP A 221 12.98 12.94 7.40
C ASP A 221 11.90 13.71 6.63
N HIS A 222 12.32 14.42 5.58
CA HIS A 222 11.42 15.18 4.74
C HIS A 222 11.11 14.41 3.46
N VAL A 223 9.83 14.12 3.26
CA VAL A 223 9.30 13.47 2.06
C VAL A 223 8.34 14.45 1.40
N GLU A 224 8.64 14.84 0.16
CA GLU A 224 7.71 15.67 -0.63
C GLU A 224 6.39 14.92 -0.82
N PRO A 225 5.27 15.61 -1.04
CA PRO A 225 4.02 14.94 -1.36
C PRO A 225 4.15 14.04 -2.60
N LEU A 226 3.57 12.86 -2.52
CA LEU A 226 3.71 11.80 -3.53
C LEU A 226 2.39 11.62 -4.27
N GLN A 227 2.44 11.65 -5.60
CA GLN A 227 1.28 11.38 -6.45
C GLN A 227 1.38 9.97 -7.03
N ILE A 228 0.58 9.06 -6.49
CA ILE A 228 0.64 7.63 -6.83
C ILE A 228 -0.55 7.27 -7.72
N GLY A 229 -0.35 7.35 -9.02
CA GLY A 229 -1.32 7.00 -10.06
C GLY A 229 -1.34 5.50 -10.37
N LEU A 230 -1.89 4.69 -9.47
CA LEU A 230 -2.11 3.25 -9.64
C LEU A 230 -3.53 2.89 -9.20
N ASP A 231 -4.13 1.84 -9.74
CA ASP A 231 -5.44 1.36 -9.26
C ASP A 231 -5.34 0.94 -7.79
N TYR A 232 -4.31 0.15 -7.48
CA TYR A 232 -3.95 -0.26 -6.13
C TYR A 232 -2.44 -0.38 -5.98
N TRP A 233 -1.97 -0.27 -4.74
CA TRP A 233 -0.56 -0.39 -4.39
C TRP A 233 -0.43 -0.83 -2.93
N TYR A 234 0.75 -1.29 -2.54
CA TYR A 234 0.99 -1.80 -1.19
C TYR A 234 2.00 -0.96 -0.44
N ILE A 235 1.83 -0.90 0.87
CA ILE A 235 2.77 -0.36 1.83
C ILE A 235 3.20 -1.50 2.72
N SER A 236 4.50 -1.75 2.79
CA SER A 236 5.12 -2.60 3.80
C SER A 236 5.90 -1.72 4.78
N SER A 237 5.69 -1.92 6.07
CA SER A 237 6.36 -1.15 7.12
C SER A 237 6.88 -2.05 8.24
N SER A 238 8.07 -1.74 8.80
CA SER A 238 8.66 -2.45 9.96
C SER A 238 8.40 -1.73 11.30
N GLY A 239 7.47 -0.79 11.31
CA GLY A 239 7.10 0.01 12.47
C GLY A 239 5.98 0.98 12.14
N SER A 240 5.68 1.86 13.09
CA SER A 240 4.60 2.83 12.93
C SER A 240 4.90 3.86 11.84
N VAL A 241 3.90 4.09 10.99
CA VAL A 241 3.94 5.06 9.91
C VAL A 241 2.62 5.81 9.90
N SER A 242 2.67 7.13 9.77
CA SER A 242 1.47 7.95 9.59
C SER A 242 1.57 8.77 8.32
N MET A 243 0.45 8.96 7.62
CA MET A 243 0.38 9.82 6.45
C MET A 243 -1.05 10.31 6.21
N THR A 244 -1.17 11.41 5.48
CA THR A 244 -2.44 11.88 4.92
C THR A 244 -2.56 11.34 3.50
N MET A 245 -3.69 10.72 3.16
CA MET A 245 -4.00 10.26 1.81
C MET A 245 -5.24 10.95 1.28
N LYS A 246 -5.20 11.42 0.04
CA LYS A 246 -6.30 12.14 -0.60
C LYS A 246 -6.61 11.59 -1.98
N ASN A 247 -7.88 11.36 -2.28
CA ASN A 247 -8.38 11.17 -3.65
C ASN A 247 -8.40 12.52 -4.38
N THR A 248 -7.23 12.98 -4.79
CA THR A 248 -7.07 14.23 -5.52
C THR A 248 -5.84 14.15 -6.41
N TYR A 249 -5.85 14.93 -7.49
CA TYR A 249 -4.70 15.11 -8.36
C TYR A 249 -4.17 16.53 -8.18
N VAL A 250 -2.87 16.65 -7.93
CA VAL A 250 -2.15 17.90 -7.84
C VAL A 250 -1.15 17.92 -9.00
N PRO A 251 -1.31 18.81 -10.00
CA PRO A 251 -0.37 18.92 -11.10
C PRO A 251 1.05 19.15 -10.59
N ASN A 252 2.00 18.35 -11.10
CA ASN A 252 3.39 18.36 -10.63
C ASN A 252 4.42 18.39 -11.77
N HIS A 253 4.02 18.76 -13.00
CA HIS A 253 4.93 18.91 -14.14
C HIS A 253 6.12 19.84 -13.87
N ASN A 254 5.94 20.82 -12.99
CA ASN A 254 7.01 21.70 -12.54
C ASN A 254 6.90 21.86 -11.03
N TYR A 255 7.64 21.01 -10.30
CA TYR A 255 7.63 20.95 -8.86
C TYR A 255 8.91 21.55 -8.29
N THR A 256 8.80 22.35 -7.23
CA THR A 256 9.97 22.81 -6.47
C THR A 256 9.95 22.14 -5.12
N THR A 257 11.04 21.43 -4.81
CA THR A 257 11.23 20.80 -3.49
C THR A 257 11.11 21.82 -2.36
N THR A 258 10.71 21.35 -1.18
CA THR A 258 10.44 22.22 -0.03
C THR A 258 11.53 22.12 1.04
N ALA A 259 12.48 21.20 0.90
CA ALA A 259 13.68 21.10 1.75
C ALA A 259 14.93 20.76 0.94
N VAL A 260 16.10 21.12 1.48
CA VAL A 260 17.42 20.82 0.89
C VAL A 260 17.78 19.34 0.94
N SER A 261 17.34 18.64 1.99
CA SER A 261 17.47 17.19 2.17
C SER A 261 16.09 16.58 2.09
N THR A 262 15.75 15.97 0.95
CA THR A 262 14.39 15.52 0.65
C THR A 262 14.38 14.30 -0.26
N THR A 263 13.28 13.57 -0.27
CA THR A 263 12.94 12.59 -1.30
C THR A 263 11.52 12.79 -1.78
N GLY A 264 11.27 12.49 -3.05
CA GLY A 264 9.93 12.53 -3.64
C GLY A 264 9.81 11.51 -4.76
N LEU A 265 8.70 11.55 -5.50
CA LEU A 265 8.37 10.53 -6.49
C LEU A 265 7.80 11.16 -7.77
N VAL A 266 8.25 10.67 -8.92
CA VAL A 266 7.60 10.85 -10.22
C VAL A 266 7.15 9.48 -10.71
N VAL A 267 5.87 9.36 -11.05
CA VAL A 267 5.25 8.09 -11.48
C VAL A 267 4.61 8.29 -12.85
N SER A 268 4.83 7.33 -13.74
CA SER A 268 3.98 7.09 -14.91
C SER A 268 3.29 5.76 -14.72
N GLY A 269 2.00 5.81 -14.37
CA GLY A 269 1.17 4.64 -14.09
C GLY A 269 0.70 3.96 -15.37
N THR A 270 -0.04 4.70 -16.22
CA THR A 270 -0.54 4.24 -17.52
C THR A 270 -1.03 5.41 -18.40
N PHE A 271 -0.92 5.24 -19.71
CA PHE A 271 -1.52 6.04 -20.81
C PHE A 271 -0.70 7.21 -21.36
N LEU A 272 -0.74 8.39 -20.73
CA LEU A 272 -0.09 9.60 -21.24
C LEU A 272 0.92 10.13 -20.22
N PHE A 273 2.04 10.64 -20.71
CA PHE A 273 3.08 11.24 -19.89
C PHE A 273 3.57 12.54 -20.53
N ASN A 274 3.43 13.64 -19.82
CA ASN A 274 4.09 14.89 -20.16
C ASN A 274 5.41 15.00 -19.39
N GLN A 275 6.28 15.93 -19.78
CA GLN A 275 7.53 16.13 -19.06
C GLN A 275 7.28 16.63 -17.63
N HIS A 276 7.99 16.05 -16.66
CA HIS A 276 8.04 16.54 -15.28
C HIS A 276 9.42 17.09 -14.97
N THR A 277 9.47 18.24 -14.30
CA THR A 277 10.71 18.88 -13.84
C THR A 277 10.63 19.10 -12.34
N VAL A 278 11.61 18.57 -11.63
CA VAL A 278 11.80 18.79 -10.19
C VAL A 278 12.94 19.77 -10.03
N ASN A 279 12.68 20.89 -9.35
CA ASN A 279 13.66 21.91 -9.00
C ASN A 279 14.12 21.68 -7.56
N PHE A 280 15.42 21.48 -7.38
CA PHE A 280 15.99 21.19 -6.08
C PHE A 280 16.32 22.48 -5.31
N GLN A 281 15.94 22.53 -4.04
CA GLN A 281 16.42 23.54 -3.10
C GLN A 281 17.92 23.36 -2.91
N GLN A 282 18.67 24.42 -3.17
CA GLN A 282 20.12 24.40 -3.07
C GLN A 282 20.56 24.71 -1.64
N ASP A 283 21.58 24.01 -1.16
CA ASP A 283 22.26 24.35 0.08
C ASP A 283 23.54 25.15 -0.26
N PRO A 284 23.60 26.45 0.09
CA PRO A 284 24.76 27.28 -0.22
C PRO A 284 25.97 26.98 0.69
N VAL A 285 25.79 26.20 1.77
CA VAL A 285 26.82 25.95 2.80
C VAL A 285 27.39 24.55 2.71
N ASN A 286 26.55 23.54 2.46
CA ASN A 286 26.97 22.14 2.45
C ASN A 286 26.90 21.53 1.05
N THR A 287 27.79 20.57 0.78
CA THR A 287 27.71 19.78 -0.44
C THR A 287 26.49 18.89 -0.41
N GLN A 288 25.65 18.99 -1.44
CA GLN A 288 24.50 18.12 -1.64
C GLN A 288 24.83 16.94 -2.56
N THR A 289 24.32 15.76 -2.21
CA THR A 289 24.30 14.59 -3.09
C THR A 289 22.91 14.43 -3.68
N PHE A 290 22.82 14.16 -4.98
CA PHE A 290 21.56 14.00 -5.70
C PHE A 290 21.49 12.62 -6.34
N GLY A 291 20.30 12.09 -6.48
CA GLY A 291 20.12 10.81 -7.14
C GLY A 291 18.69 10.35 -7.25
N SER A 292 18.53 9.12 -7.71
CA SER A 292 17.26 8.47 -7.91
C SER A 292 17.32 6.96 -7.69
N LEU A 293 16.17 6.38 -7.35
CA LEU A 293 15.87 4.95 -7.45
C LEU A 293 14.85 4.78 -8.59
N ILE A 294 15.23 4.04 -9.63
CA ILE A 294 14.46 3.93 -10.88
C ILE A 294 14.03 2.49 -11.14
N SER A 295 12.73 2.33 -11.41
CA SER A 295 12.16 1.17 -12.07
C SER A 295 11.45 1.65 -13.32
N ALA A 296 11.89 1.23 -14.50
CA ALA A 296 11.39 1.73 -15.78
C ALA A 296 11.17 0.59 -16.77
N TYR A 297 9.94 0.55 -17.30
CA TYR A 297 9.45 -0.41 -18.28
C TYR A 297 8.73 0.37 -19.41
N PRO A 298 9.50 1.03 -20.30
CA PRO A 298 8.92 1.90 -21.32
C PRO A 298 8.11 1.13 -22.37
N SER A 299 7.16 1.83 -23.01
CA SER A 299 6.44 1.30 -24.17
C SER A 299 7.38 1.06 -25.35
N PRO A 300 7.01 0.21 -26.34
CA PRO A 300 7.87 -0.13 -27.47
C PRO A 300 8.39 1.05 -28.31
N ARG A 301 7.73 2.21 -28.26
CA ARG A 301 8.08 3.42 -29.03
C ARG A 301 8.69 4.53 -28.16
N ALA A 302 8.79 4.31 -26.86
CA ALA A 302 9.21 5.32 -25.90
C ALA A 302 10.65 5.07 -25.44
N THR A 303 11.40 6.16 -25.35
CA THR A 303 12.61 6.26 -24.54
C THR A 303 12.31 7.24 -23.41
N VAL A 304 12.37 6.75 -22.17
CA VAL A 304 12.20 7.58 -20.97
C VAL A 304 13.56 8.05 -20.51
N SER A 305 13.71 9.37 -20.36
CA SER A 305 14.95 10.04 -20.01
C SER A 305 14.83 10.67 -18.63
N PHE A 306 15.80 10.38 -17.75
CA PHE A 306 15.96 11.03 -16.45
C PHE A 306 17.24 11.85 -16.51
N VAL A 307 17.10 13.18 -16.52
CA VAL A 307 18.20 14.12 -16.74
C VAL A 307 18.40 14.97 -15.50
N PHE A 308 19.51 14.76 -14.79
CA PHE A 308 19.97 15.70 -13.77
C PHE A 308 20.76 16.82 -14.45
N ASN A 309 20.38 18.08 -14.22
CA ASN A 309 21.07 19.24 -14.77
C ASN A 309 21.73 20.03 -13.64
N GLY A 310 23.04 20.23 -13.72
CA GLY A 310 23.81 21.18 -12.92
C GLY A 310 24.06 22.49 -13.67
N SER A 311 24.92 23.36 -13.15
CA SER A 311 25.31 24.60 -13.83
C SER A 311 26.12 24.35 -15.10
N ASP A 312 27.06 23.41 -15.04
CA ASP A 312 28.07 23.18 -16.09
C ASP A 312 28.10 21.71 -16.55
N GLU A 313 27.35 20.84 -15.88
CA GLU A 313 27.34 19.39 -16.12
C GLU A 313 25.90 18.87 -16.17
N ASN A 314 25.69 17.78 -16.91
CA ASN A 314 24.46 17.03 -16.90
C ASN A 314 24.72 15.53 -16.78
N SER A 315 23.74 14.80 -16.27
CA SER A 315 23.73 13.34 -16.26
C SER A 315 22.42 12.86 -16.86
N VAL A 316 22.53 12.12 -17.96
CA VAL A 316 21.40 11.59 -18.71
C VAL A 316 21.31 10.08 -18.48
N GLN A 317 20.12 9.60 -18.14
CA GLN A 317 19.83 8.17 -17.98
C GLN A 317 18.62 7.83 -18.84
N ASN A 318 18.83 6.99 -19.85
CA ASN A 318 17.79 6.63 -20.81
C ASN A 318 17.43 5.15 -20.65
N TYR A 319 16.14 4.87 -20.68
CA TYR A 319 15.60 3.51 -20.66
C TYR A 319 14.61 3.38 -21.81
N ASP A 320 14.63 2.22 -22.45
CA ASP A 320 13.73 1.81 -23.52
C ASP A 320 13.36 0.32 -23.32
N ILE A 321 12.57 -0.25 -24.22
CA ILE A 321 12.13 -1.66 -24.13
C ILE A 321 13.28 -2.69 -24.12
N GLN A 322 14.47 -2.33 -24.62
CA GLN A 322 15.64 -3.22 -24.63
C GLN A 322 16.48 -3.05 -23.37
N ASN A 323 16.38 -1.89 -22.72
CA ASN A 323 17.18 -1.48 -21.57
C ASN A 323 16.26 -1.10 -20.39
N ASN A 324 15.40 -2.03 -19.96
CA ASN A 324 14.56 -1.82 -18.78
C ASN A 324 15.42 -1.75 -17.50
N ALA A 325 14.92 -1.07 -16.48
CA ALA A 325 15.55 -1.01 -15.17
C ALA A 325 14.57 -1.43 -14.08
N THR A 326 15.09 -2.07 -13.04
CA THR A 326 14.33 -2.43 -11.84
C THR A 326 15.15 -2.05 -10.63
N GLN A 327 14.61 -1.13 -9.81
CA GLN A 327 15.21 -0.68 -8.55
C GLN A 327 16.67 -0.22 -8.69
N LEU A 328 17.00 0.41 -9.82
CA LEU A 328 18.34 0.88 -10.13
C LEU A 328 18.62 2.20 -9.41
N VAL A 329 19.58 2.20 -8.49
CA VAL A 329 20.02 3.41 -7.80
C VAL A 329 21.07 4.14 -8.63
N LYS A 330 20.88 5.45 -8.82
CA LYS A 330 21.79 6.32 -9.55
C LYS A 330 22.05 7.56 -8.71
N VAL A 331 23.33 7.94 -8.62
CA VAL A 331 23.79 9.10 -7.87
C VAL A 331 24.65 9.95 -8.80
N VAL A 332 24.45 11.26 -8.78
CA VAL A 332 25.28 12.20 -9.53
C VAL A 332 26.29 12.88 -8.59
N LYS A 333 27.46 13.20 -9.13
CA LYS A 333 28.61 13.74 -8.37
C LYS A 333 28.75 15.26 -8.47
N PHE A 334 27.75 15.94 -9.03
CA PHE A 334 27.70 17.40 -9.15
C PHE A 334 26.43 17.94 -8.48
N SER A 335 26.43 19.24 -8.19
CA SER A 335 25.26 19.93 -7.62
C SER A 335 24.17 20.10 -8.67
N ALA A 336 23.20 19.19 -8.67
CA ALA A 336 22.07 19.25 -9.58
C ALA A 336 21.08 20.34 -9.15
N GLN A 337 20.68 21.18 -10.10
CA GLN A 337 19.64 22.19 -9.93
C GLN A 337 18.26 21.60 -10.24
N THR A 338 18.19 20.73 -11.25
CA THR A 338 16.92 20.09 -11.64
C THR A 338 17.09 18.60 -11.95
N LEU A 339 15.98 17.88 -11.83
CA LEU A 339 15.75 16.58 -12.48
C LEU A 339 14.61 16.76 -13.48
N THR A 340 14.89 16.53 -14.75
CA THR A 340 13.87 16.49 -15.82
C THR A 340 13.60 15.05 -16.21
N VAL A 341 12.34 14.65 -16.13
CA VAL A 341 11.85 13.34 -16.58
C VAL A 341 11.00 13.55 -17.82
N SER A 342 11.42 12.99 -18.94
CA SER A 342 10.74 13.14 -20.23
C SER A 342 10.63 11.79 -20.95
N SER A 343 9.75 11.75 -21.94
CA SER A 343 9.58 10.60 -22.84
C SER A 343 9.59 11.07 -24.29
N SER A 344 10.16 10.27 -25.18
CA SER A 344 10.14 10.52 -26.63
C SER A 344 8.75 10.31 -27.26
N ASP A 345 7.84 9.65 -26.55
CA ASP A 345 6.46 9.38 -26.96
C ASP A 345 5.51 9.68 -25.80
N VAL A 346 4.31 10.18 -26.10
CA VAL A 346 3.29 10.46 -25.08
C VAL A 346 2.90 9.20 -24.32
N SER A 347 2.97 8.03 -24.95
CA SER A 347 2.79 6.74 -24.31
C SER A 347 4.12 6.23 -23.71
N ALA A 348 4.60 6.85 -22.64
CA ALA A 348 5.91 6.55 -22.04
C ALA A 348 6.06 5.11 -21.54
N GLY A 349 4.96 4.43 -21.21
CA GLY A 349 4.96 3.15 -20.50
C GLY A 349 4.94 3.35 -18.99
N THR A 350 5.36 2.34 -18.23
CA THR A 350 5.33 2.41 -16.76
C THR A 350 6.71 2.68 -16.22
N PHE A 351 6.83 3.69 -15.37
CA PHE A 351 8.06 3.90 -14.60
C PHE A 351 7.79 4.59 -13.27
N TYR A 352 8.75 4.43 -12.39
CA TYR A 352 8.77 5.04 -11.07
C TYR A 352 10.17 5.57 -10.80
N CYS A 353 10.26 6.84 -10.43
CA CYS A 353 11.50 7.50 -10.07
C CYS A 353 11.34 8.16 -8.72
N GLN A 354 11.86 7.50 -7.68
CA GLN A 354 12.05 8.15 -6.39
C GLN A 354 13.32 8.99 -6.49
N TYR A 355 13.19 10.32 -6.51
CA TYR A 355 14.32 11.24 -6.52
C TYR A 355 14.72 11.64 -5.10
N PHE A 356 15.95 12.11 -4.94
CA PHE A 356 16.41 12.67 -3.66
C PHE A 356 17.52 13.69 -3.81
N SER A 357 17.60 14.59 -2.83
CA SER A 357 18.75 15.45 -2.54
C SER A 357 19.11 15.31 -1.06
N ASN A 358 20.39 15.30 -0.72
CA ASN A 358 20.85 15.18 0.66
C ASN A 358 22.04 16.11 0.93
N SER A 359 21.83 17.11 1.77
CA SER A 359 22.85 18.08 2.24
C SER A 359 23.77 17.51 3.34
N ASN A 360 23.38 16.40 3.98
CA ASN A 360 24.14 15.79 5.08
C ASN A 360 25.21 14.78 4.62
N ALA A 361 25.93 15.05 3.53
CA ALA A 361 27.10 14.25 3.13
C ALA A 361 28.30 14.41 4.10
N ARG A 362 28.06 14.67 5.40
CA ARG A 362 29.05 14.70 6.46
C ARG A 362 29.24 13.29 7.03
N ASN A 363 29.95 12.45 6.29
CA ASN A 363 30.36 11.08 6.65
C ASN A 363 29.21 10.10 7.01
N PRO A 364 29.36 8.80 6.72
CA PRO A 364 28.40 7.80 7.17
C PRO A 364 28.27 7.86 8.70
N MET A 365 27.04 7.97 9.22
CA MET A 365 26.80 7.62 10.62
C MET A 365 27.22 6.16 10.79
N THR A 366 28.36 5.95 11.44
CA THR A 366 28.66 4.68 12.07
C THR A 366 27.66 4.53 13.19
N THR A 367 26.66 3.67 13.02
CA THR A 367 25.86 3.17 14.14
C THR A 367 26.77 2.33 15.03
N THR A 368 27.49 3.00 15.92
CA THR A 368 28.00 2.34 17.11
C THR A 368 26.78 2.03 17.94
N VAL A 369 26.43 0.75 18.07
CA VAL A 369 25.41 0.30 19.01
C VAL A 369 25.87 0.68 20.41
N ALA A 370 25.41 1.83 20.90
CA ALA A 370 25.62 2.24 22.28
C ALA A 370 24.68 1.40 23.15
N THR A 371 25.27 0.49 23.93
CA THR A 371 24.59 -0.27 24.97
C THR A 371 24.39 0.61 26.21
N SER A 372 23.12 0.79 26.57
CA SER A 372 22.53 1.16 27.87
C SER A 372 23.00 2.42 28.63
N GLY A 373 21.99 3.20 29.04
CA GLY A 373 22.06 4.11 30.19
C GLY A 373 20.80 4.96 30.26
N ALA A 374 19.73 4.44 30.88
CA ALA A 374 18.52 5.20 31.11
C ALA A 374 18.80 6.35 32.10
N THR A 375 18.67 7.59 31.62
CA THR A 375 18.49 8.76 32.48
C THR A 375 17.20 9.46 32.09
N VAL A 376 16.26 9.49 33.03
CA VAL A 376 14.97 10.17 32.92
C VAL A 376 15.20 11.69 32.98
N PRO A 377 14.78 12.48 31.99
CA PRO A 377 14.73 13.93 32.14
C PRO A 377 13.50 14.32 32.97
N GLN A 378 13.77 15.11 34.01
CA GLN A 378 12.84 15.76 34.91
C GLN A 378 11.93 16.74 34.14
N GLY A 379 10.64 16.78 34.50
CA GLY A 379 9.59 17.44 33.73
C GLY A 379 9.77 18.95 33.55
N SER A 380 9.45 19.42 32.34
CA SER A 380 9.26 20.84 32.01
C SER A 380 7.76 21.12 31.87
N THR A 381 7.24 22.02 32.70
CA THR A 381 5.91 22.62 32.58
C THR A 381 5.81 23.44 31.29
N VAL A 382 4.82 23.12 30.44
CA VAL A 382 4.44 23.94 29.28
C VAL A 382 3.13 24.65 29.60
N THR A 383 3.15 25.99 29.56
CA THR A 383 1.99 26.87 29.70
C THR A 383 1.06 26.71 28.50
N ALA A 384 -0.21 26.34 28.73
CA ALA A 384 -1.20 26.22 27.67
C ALA A 384 -1.61 27.59 27.11
N GLY A 385 -1.40 27.80 25.82
CA GLY A 385 -2.00 28.88 25.05
C GLY A 385 -3.48 28.59 24.76
N THR A 386 -4.29 29.65 24.73
CA THR A 386 -5.74 29.64 24.52
C THR A 386 -6.14 29.08 23.14
N GLY A 387 -6.86 27.96 23.13
CA GLY A 387 -7.62 27.40 21.99
C GLY A 387 -9.14 27.63 22.12
N PRO A 388 -9.93 27.38 21.06
CA PRO A 388 -11.26 27.95 20.87
C PRO A 388 -12.34 27.31 21.75
N THR A 389 -13.39 28.09 22.02
CA THR A 389 -14.56 27.76 22.82
C THR A 389 -15.36 26.59 22.23
N LEU A 390 -15.61 25.55 23.04
CA LEU A 390 -16.47 24.41 22.69
C LEU A 390 -17.95 24.71 22.99
N ALA A 391 -18.83 24.36 22.05
CA ALA A 391 -20.28 24.35 22.25
C ALA A 391 -20.69 23.14 23.12
N ALA A 392 -21.71 23.32 23.96
CA ALA A 392 -22.18 22.31 24.90
C ALA A 392 -22.72 21.06 24.18
N GLY A 393 -22.11 19.89 24.43
CA GLY A 393 -22.68 18.60 24.04
C GLY A 393 -21.73 17.52 23.49
N SER A 394 -20.42 17.77 23.33
CA SER A 394 -19.50 16.72 22.84
C SER A 394 -18.73 16.03 23.97
N THR A 395 -18.79 14.70 24.03
CA THR A 395 -17.89 13.86 24.84
C THR A 395 -16.66 13.49 24.01
N LEU A 396 -15.47 13.89 24.47
CA LEU A 396 -14.18 13.42 23.96
C LEU A 396 -13.87 12.04 24.55
N THR A 397 -13.82 11.00 23.73
CA THR A 397 -13.15 9.74 24.07
C THR A 397 -11.76 9.75 23.49
N THR A 398 -10.79 10.28 24.24
CA THR A 398 -9.36 10.12 23.96
C THR A 398 -8.77 9.19 25.02
N ALA A 399 -8.24 8.03 24.59
CA ALA A 399 -7.54 7.12 25.48
C ALA A 399 -6.17 7.71 25.87
N PHE A 400 -5.90 7.82 27.17
CA PHE A 400 -4.61 8.27 27.70
C PHE A 400 -3.76 7.08 28.15
N PRO A 401 -2.42 7.19 28.11
CA PRO A 401 -1.52 6.15 28.60
C PRO A 401 -1.63 5.96 30.13
N PRO A 402 -1.36 4.74 30.65
CA PRO A 402 -1.44 4.44 32.09
C PRO A 402 -0.55 5.37 32.93
N GLY A 403 -1.09 5.92 34.02
CA GLY A 403 -0.36 6.79 34.96
C GLY A 403 -0.52 8.30 34.75
N SER A 404 -1.33 8.72 33.77
CA SER A 404 -1.64 10.14 33.56
C SER A 404 -2.73 10.63 34.54
N THR A 405 -2.55 11.83 35.09
CA THR A 405 -3.55 12.50 35.95
C THR A 405 -4.13 13.67 35.16
N VAL A 406 -5.46 13.71 35.02
CA VAL A 406 -6.15 14.81 34.35
C VAL A 406 -6.98 15.56 35.40
N SER A 407 -6.80 16.87 35.46
CA SER A 407 -7.69 17.77 36.22
C SER A 407 -8.47 18.61 35.22
N THR A 408 -9.79 18.50 35.25
CA THR A 408 -10.68 19.40 34.52
C THR A 408 -11.39 20.32 35.50
N VAL A 409 -11.49 21.60 35.14
CA VAL A 409 -12.27 22.59 35.89
C VAL A 409 -13.53 22.86 35.10
N ASN A 410 -14.68 22.53 35.69
CA ASN A 410 -15.96 22.96 35.17
C ASN A 410 -16.72 23.70 36.28
N ALA A 411 -17.16 24.93 35.99
CA ALA A 411 -17.91 25.80 36.89
C ALA A 411 -17.40 25.82 38.36
N GLY A 412 -16.09 26.01 38.55
CA GLY A 412 -15.50 26.21 39.88
C GLY A 412 -15.31 24.96 40.73
N THR A 413 -15.55 23.75 40.20
CA THR A 413 -15.28 22.49 40.90
C THR A 413 -14.10 21.77 40.23
N VAL A 414 -13.13 21.32 41.03
CA VAL A 414 -11.97 20.53 40.58
C VAL A 414 -12.25 19.05 40.81
N THR A 415 -12.23 18.25 39.75
CA THR A 415 -12.33 16.79 39.83
C THR A 415 -11.02 16.16 39.39
N THR A 416 -10.39 15.36 40.25
CA THR A 416 -9.15 14.63 39.96
C THR A 416 -9.48 13.16 39.72
N VAL A 417 -9.06 12.60 38.58
CA VAL A 417 -9.23 11.17 38.26
C VAL A 417 -7.85 10.56 37.98
N THR A 418 -7.54 9.46 38.68
CA THR A 418 -6.33 8.66 38.48
C THR A 418 -6.72 7.31 37.87
N ALA A 419 -6.14 6.95 36.72
CA ALA A 419 -6.42 5.67 36.07
C ALA A 419 -5.79 4.50 36.86
N GLY A 420 -6.62 3.55 37.31
CA GLY A 420 -6.19 2.31 37.98
C GLY A 420 -5.88 1.18 36.99
N SER A 421 -4.93 0.32 37.36
CA SER A 421 -4.44 -0.84 36.57
C SER A 421 -5.48 -1.98 36.48
N PRO A 422 -5.59 -2.75 35.38
CA PRO A 422 -6.64 -3.76 35.24
C PRO A 422 -6.29 -5.08 35.96
N THR A 423 -7.21 -5.58 36.77
CA THR A 423 -7.22 -6.94 37.33
C THR A 423 -7.90 -7.94 36.40
N THR A 424 -7.31 -9.12 36.24
CA THR A 424 -7.80 -10.25 35.44
C THR A 424 -9.06 -10.90 36.01
N SER A 425 -10.09 -11.14 35.18
CA SER A 425 -11.18 -12.07 35.46
C SER A 425 -11.47 -12.95 34.24
N SER A 426 -11.30 -14.26 34.40
CA SER A 426 -11.61 -15.30 33.42
C SER A 426 -13.10 -15.64 33.42
N ALA A 427 -13.73 -15.68 32.25
CA ALA A 427 -15.04 -16.31 32.07
C ALA A 427 -14.98 -17.34 30.93
N THR A 428 -15.22 -18.60 31.27
CA THR A 428 -15.29 -19.76 30.38
C THR A 428 -16.68 -19.82 29.75
N VAL A 429 -16.77 -19.85 28.42
CA VAL A 429 -18.03 -20.08 27.69
C VAL A 429 -17.97 -21.45 27.01
N ALA A 430 -18.94 -22.31 27.34
CA ALA A 430 -19.10 -23.63 26.76
C ALA A 430 -19.88 -23.56 25.44
N THR A 431 -19.38 -24.23 24.39
CA THR A 431 -20.05 -24.32 23.09
C THR A 431 -20.60 -25.74 22.88
N THR A 432 -21.91 -25.86 22.74
CA THR A 432 -22.59 -27.10 22.30
C THR A 432 -22.51 -27.23 20.78
N THR A 433 -22.00 -28.35 20.30
CA THR A 433 -21.95 -28.72 18.88
C THR A 433 -23.21 -29.48 18.47
N SER A 434 -23.88 -29.07 17.39
CA SER A 434 -24.85 -29.90 16.68
C SER A 434 -24.33 -30.19 15.26
N VAL A 435 -24.08 -31.47 15.01
CA VAL A 435 -23.68 -32.03 13.71
C VAL A 435 -24.93 -32.28 12.89
N VAL A 436 -24.97 -31.79 11.64
CA VAL A 436 -25.89 -32.28 10.61
C VAL A 436 -25.07 -32.76 9.41
N ARG A 437 -25.31 -34.01 9.02
CA ARG A 437 -24.67 -34.74 7.92
C ARG A 437 -25.47 -34.63 6.63
N SER A 438 -24.73 -34.79 5.51
CA SER A 438 -25.07 -35.48 4.24
C SER A 438 -25.29 -34.59 3.01
N PRO A 439 -25.19 -35.14 1.76
CA PRO A 439 -24.44 -36.30 1.29
C PRO A 439 -23.52 -36.00 0.07
N PHE A 440 -22.62 -36.95 -0.17
CA PHE A 440 -21.78 -37.10 -1.36
C PHE A 440 -22.57 -37.20 -2.67
N SER A 441 -21.98 -36.68 -3.76
CA SER A 441 -22.10 -37.26 -5.10
C SER A 441 -20.80 -37.07 -5.88
N PHE A 442 -20.21 -38.19 -6.29
CA PHE A 442 -19.04 -38.31 -7.15
C PHE A 442 -19.45 -38.15 -8.62
N PHE A 443 -18.65 -37.47 -9.44
CA PHE A 443 -18.31 -37.94 -10.78
C PHE A 443 -16.95 -37.37 -11.19
N SER A 444 -16.00 -38.28 -11.43
CA SER A 444 -14.64 -38.02 -11.85
C SER A 444 -14.44 -38.67 -13.22
N PHE A 445 -13.92 -37.92 -14.19
CA PHE A 445 -13.30 -38.47 -15.39
C PHE A 445 -12.00 -37.71 -15.64
N PHE A 446 -10.87 -38.37 -15.38
CA PHE A 446 -9.56 -37.98 -15.90
C PHE A 446 -9.16 -39.03 -16.94
N VAL A 447 -8.94 -38.59 -18.17
CA VAL A 447 -8.23 -39.37 -19.20
C VAL A 447 -6.78 -38.89 -19.17
N VAL A 448 -5.86 -39.78 -18.78
CA VAL A 448 -4.41 -39.58 -18.89
C VAL A 448 -3.96 -40.28 -20.16
N LEU A 449 -3.47 -39.50 -21.13
CA LEU A 449 -2.79 -40.01 -22.31
C LEU A 449 -1.29 -40.01 -22.01
N THR A 450 -0.72 -41.20 -21.79
CA THR A 450 0.74 -41.40 -21.71
C THR A 450 1.25 -41.84 -23.07
N LEU A 451 2.11 -41.02 -23.65
CA LEU A 451 2.92 -41.33 -24.83
C LEU A 451 4.05 -42.26 -24.39
N LEU A 452 4.12 -43.48 -24.94
CA LEU A 452 5.30 -44.34 -24.80
C LEU A 452 5.98 -44.50 -26.16
N ILE A 453 7.25 -44.11 -26.17
CA ILE A 453 8.23 -44.32 -27.23
C ILE A 453 8.45 -45.83 -27.40
N LEU A 454 8.44 -46.27 -28.65
CA LEU A 454 9.21 -47.40 -29.16
C LEU A 454 9.83 -46.97 -30.49
#